data_AF-A0A226F1J2-F1
#
_entry.id   AF-A0A226F1J2-F1
#
_cell.length_a   1.000
_cell.length_b   1.000
_cell.length_c   1.000
_cell.angle_alpha   90.00
_cell.angle_beta   90.00
_cell.angle_gamma   90.00
#
_symmetry.space_group_name_H-M   'P 1'
#
loop_
_entity.id
_entity.type
_entity.pdbx_description
1 polymer ?
#
loop_
_entity_poly.entity_id
_entity_poly.type
_entity_poly.pdbx_seq_one_letter_code
_entity_poly.pdbx_strand_id
1 'polypeptide(L)'
;MKLMNKISIPSLTPFHALKRFVFLSEYLYPQFITWNRITWVPHPTPRNRLLPAFLLTFLLIVATVHLVYFGLMQITSKQKDPDVTITSGFVLSICFFSFTIGISISISFIFKRNQLCLVLRNLLKLKRAMFPRGTLLEHFNVLGLYLHGLLISIITSCLAPLIVPVVLDKIDPTYFWFRNFECFCPVFKTVIRSVLISLLCMHTIKFATVIPPPLTLVCVVSAASIVGMGHWMLPLFANVNTESKEFLKCRNVKIKSALGLRQLKGCGELRI
;
A
#
# COMPACT_ATOMS: atom_id res chain seq x y z
N MET A 1 -43.06 -3.73 -22.69
CA MET A 1 -42.10 -4.49 -21.86
C MET A 1 -41.25 -5.44 -22.72
N LYS A 2 -40.42 -4.91 -23.65
CA LYS A 2 -39.59 -5.68 -24.62
C LYS A 2 -38.08 -5.40 -24.50
N LEU A 3 -37.65 -4.71 -23.43
CA LEU A 3 -36.27 -4.21 -23.28
C LEU A 3 -35.32 -5.13 -22.47
N MET A 4 -35.79 -6.26 -21.94
CA MET A 4 -34.97 -7.13 -21.07
C MET A 4 -34.25 -8.30 -21.78
N ASN A 5 -34.48 -8.53 -23.09
CA ASN A 5 -34.01 -9.76 -23.76
C ASN A 5 -32.58 -9.72 -24.33
N LYS A 6 -31.73 -8.76 -23.95
CA LYS A 6 -30.35 -8.70 -24.48
C LYS A 6 -29.26 -8.40 -23.45
N ILE A 7 -29.47 -8.79 -22.18
CA ILE A 7 -28.36 -8.83 -21.22
C ILE A 7 -27.62 -10.15 -21.45
N SER A 8 -26.69 -10.17 -22.40
CA SER A 8 -25.74 -11.29 -22.52
C SER A 8 -24.74 -11.19 -21.37
N ILE A 9 -24.76 -12.16 -20.46
CA ILE A 9 -23.74 -12.24 -19.40
C ILE A 9 -22.39 -12.42 -20.09
N PRO A 10 -21.43 -11.51 -19.84
CA PRO A 10 -20.14 -11.61 -20.50
C PRO A 10 -19.36 -12.83 -20.03
N SER A 11 -18.57 -13.45 -20.91
CA SER A 11 -17.81 -14.65 -20.55
C SER A 11 -16.84 -14.37 -19.39
N LEU A 12 -16.88 -15.24 -18.38
CA LEU A 12 -16.06 -15.14 -17.17
C LEU A 12 -14.73 -15.89 -17.31
N THR A 13 -14.16 -15.92 -18.51
CA THR A 13 -12.88 -16.62 -18.76
C THR A 13 -11.69 -15.82 -18.21
N PRO A 14 -10.60 -16.47 -17.76
CA PRO A 14 -9.37 -15.78 -17.33
C PRO A 14 -8.82 -14.81 -18.37
N PHE A 15 -8.95 -15.17 -19.64
CA PHE A 15 -8.49 -14.32 -20.75
C PHE A 15 -9.36 -13.09 -20.93
N HIS A 16 -10.68 -13.19 -20.78
CA HIS A 16 -11.56 -12.02 -20.78
C HIS A 16 -11.27 -11.09 -19.60
N ALA A 17 -11.01 -11.64 -18.41
CA ALA A 17 -10.57 -10.86 -17.26
C ALA A 17 -9.28 -10.09 -17.61
N LEU A 18 -8.26 -10.77 -18.15
CA LEU A 18 -7.01 -10.14 -18.58
C LEU A 18 -7.25 -9.00 -19.58
N LYS A 19 -8.11 -9.21 -20.59
CA LYS A 19 -8.45 -8.13 -21.55
C LYS A 19 -9.03 -6.91 -20.84
N ARG A 20 -9.97 -7.11 -19.92
CA ARG A 20 -10.58 -6.03 -19.13
C ARG A 20 -9.56 -5.32 -18.25
N PHE A 21 -8.64 -6.06 -17.63
CA PHE A 21 -7.52 -5.46 -16.90
C PHE A 21 -6.67 -4.57 -17.79
N VAL A 22 -6.29 -5.06 -18.97
CA VAL A 22 -5.51 -4.27 -19.94
C VAL A 22 -6.26 -3.01 -20.34
N PHE A 23 -7.56 -3.09 -20.62
CA PHE A 23 -8.36 -1.90 -20.95
C PHE A 23 -8.43 -0.90 -19.79
N LEU A 24 -8.79 -1.36 -18.59
CA LEU A 24 -8.88 -0.52 -17.40
C LEU A 24 -7.55 0.18 -17.11
N SER A 25 -6.45 -0.57 -17.19
CA SER A 25 -5.13 -0.09 -16.83
C SER A 25 -4.48 0.83 -17.87
N GLU A 26 -4.80 0.65 -19.16
CA GLU A 26 -4.41 1.59 -20.22
C GLU A 26 -5.19 2.91 -20.13
N TYR A 27 -6.46 2.88 -19.70
CA TYR A 27 -7.27 4.10 -19.52
C TYR A 27 -6.69 5.05 -18.46
N LEU A 28 -6.05 4.50 -17.42
CA LEU A 28 -5.49 5.31 -16.32
C LEU A 28 -4.23 6.07 -16.74
N TYR A 29 -3.24 5.37 -17.31
CA TYR A 29 -2.02 5.96 -17.88
C TYR A 29 -1.24 4.91 -18.69
N PRO A 30 -0.32 5.29 -19.59
CA PRO A 30 0.47 4.33 -20.36
C PRO A 30 1.20 3.30 -19.48
N GLN A 31 1.06 2.02 -19.81
CA GLN A 31 1.71 0.91 -19.10
C GLN A 31 3.14 0.68 -19.60
N PHE A 32 3.94 -0.11 -18.87
CA PHE A 32 5.24 -0.63 -19.36
C PHE A 32 5.11 -1.67 -20.48
N ILE A 33 3.93 -2.29 -20.59
CA ILE A 33 3.59 -3.28 -21.62
C ILE A 33 2.36 -2.78 -22.36
N THR A 34 2.46 -2.61 -23.67
CA THR A 34 1.33 -2.31 -24.55
C THR A 34 0.86 -3.60 -25.21
N TRP A 35 -0.44 -3.75 -25.40
CA TRP A 35 -1.02 -4.92 -26.06
C TRP A 35 -1.48 -4.58 -27.48
N ASN A 36 -1.03 -5.36 -28.46
CA ASN A 36 -1.60 -5.25 -29.80
C ASN A 36 -3.07 -5.70 -29.76
N ARG A 37 -4.00 -4.82 -30.12
CA ARG A 37 -5.46 -5.08 -29.95
C ARG A 37 -6.00 -6.15 -30.90
N ILE A 38 -5.32 -6.40 -32.00
CA ILE A 38 -5.69 -7.40 -32.99
C ILE A 38 -5.12 -8.75 -32.56
N THR A 39 -3.82 -8.83 -32.30
CA THR A 39 -3.13 -10.11 -32.04
C THR A 39 -3.12 -10.51 -30.56
N TRP A 40 -3.44 -9.57 -29.66
CA TRP A 40 -3.30 -9.69 -28.20
C TRP A 40 -1.89 -10.13 -27.76
N VAL A 41 -0.87 -9.79 -28.55
CA VAL A 41 0.53 -10.02 -28.22
C VAL A 41 1.06 -8.81 -27.42
N PRO A 42 1.73 -9.04 -26.27
CA PRO A 42 2.33 -7.96 -25.50
C PRO A 42 3.64 -7.48 -26.13
N HIS A 43 3.86 -6.16 -26.06
CA HIS A 43 5.06 -5.46 -26.50
C HIS A 43 5.52 -4.47 -25.43
N PRO A 44 6.83 -4.24 -25.28
CA PRO A 44 7.32 -3.19 -24.39
C PRO A 44 6.86 -1.82 -24.91
N THR A 45 6.33 -0.99 -24.02
CA THR A 45 5.89 0.36 -24.38
C THR A 45 7.10 1.27 -24.65
N PRO A 46 7.05 2.12 -25.69
CA PRO A 46 8.09 3.11 -25.97
C PRO A 46 8.38 4.02 -24.77
N ARG A 47 9.67 4.32 -24.52
CA ARG A 47 10.11 5.04 -23.31
C ARG A 47 9.52 6.46 -23.20
N ASN A 48 9.34 7.14 -24.32
CA ASN A 48 8.74 8.49 -24.38
C ASN A 48 7.28 8.53 -23.86
N ARG A 49 6.55 7.42 -23.90
CA ARG A 49 5.18 7.33 -23.36
C ARG A 49 5.14 6.96 -21.87
N LEU A 50 6.27 6.59 -21.27
CA LEU A 50 6.34 6.11 -19.89
C LEU A 50 6.54 7.21 -18.86
N LEU A 51 6.62 8.48 -19.27
CA LEU A 51 6.83 9.60 -18.36
C LEU A 51 5.83 9.61 -17.18
N PRO A 52 4.51 9.45 -17.39
CA PRO A 52 3.56 9.44 -16.26
C PRO A 52 3.83 8.28 -15.29
N ALA A 53 4.19 7.10 -15.81
CA ALA A 53 4.51 5.95 -14.98
C ALA A 53 5.76 6.21 -14.12
N PHE A 54 6.80 6.80 -14.70
CA PHE A 54 8.02 7.17 -13.96
C PHE A 54 7.75 8.23 -12.89
N LEU A 55 6.94 9.26 -13.18
CA LEU A 55 6.58 10.28 -12.21
C LEU A 55 5.83 9.69 -11.02
N LEU A 56 4.87 8.80 -11.27
CA LEU A 56 4.13 8.11 -10.20
C LEU A 56 5.03 7.16 -9.39
N THR A 57 5.98 6.47 -10.03
CA THR A 57 6.94 5.62 -9.31
C THR A 57 7.87 6.46 -8.43
N PHE A 58 8.34 7.59 -8.94
CA PHE A 58 9.13 8.54 -8.17
C PHE A 58 8.32 9.09 -6.97
N LEU A 59 7.07 9.48 -7.20
CA LEU A 59 6.16 9.92 -6.15
C LEU A 59 5.96 8.85 -5.06
N LEU A 60 5.81 7.59 -5.47
CA LEU A 60 5.70 6.45 -4.55
C LEU A 60 6.98 6.24 -3.72
N ILE A 61 8.17 6.43 -4.32
CA ILE A 61 9.46 6.39 -3.62
C ILE A 61 9.54 7.51 -2.58
N VAL A 62 9.25 8.76 -2.97
CA VAL A 62 9.25 9.92 -2.06
C VAL A 62 8.31 9.69 -0.88
N ALA A 63 7.08 9.23 -1.15
CA ALA A 63 6.10 8.87 -0.14
C ALA A 63 6.64 7.80 0.84
N THR A 64 7.29 6.75 0.31
CA THR A 64 7.86 5.67 1.13
C THR A 64 9.01 6.16 1.99
N VAL A 65 9.93 6.95 1.43
CA VAL A 65 11.06 7.55 2.18
C VAL A 65 10.53 8.45 3.28
N HIS A 66 9.50 9.26 3.01
CA HIS A 66 8.87 10.09 4.03
C HIS A 66 8.25 9.25 5.16
N LEU A 67 7.57 8.14 4.84
CA LEU A 67 7.01 7.23 5.86
C LEU A 67 8.11 6.60 6.73
N VAL A 68 9.23 6.17 6.11
CA VAL A 68 10.39 5.64 6.85
C VAL A 68 10.97 6.69 7.78
N TYR A 69 11.22 7.89 7.25
CA TYR A 69 11.74 9.01 8.03
C TYR A 69 10.81 9.33 9.21
N PHE A 70 9.51 9.45 8.97
CA PHE A 70 8.52 9.69 10.01
C PHE A 70 8.53 8.58 11.07
N GLY A 71 8.55 7.31 10.67
CA GLY A 71 8.63 6.18 11.60
C GLY A 71 9.90 6.20 12.45
N LEU A 72 11.06 6.49 11.85
CA LEU A 72 12.32 6.64 12.57
C LEU A 72 12.30 7.80 13.57
N MET A 73 11.70 8.93 13.19
CA MET A 73 11.50 10.06 14.11
C MET A 73 10.59 9.68 15.28
N GLN A 74 9.51 8.93 15.03
CA GLN A 74 8.65 8.43 16.11
C GLN A 74 9.37 7.45 17.03
N ILE A 75 10.30 6.62 16.51
CA ILE A 75 11.08 5.68 17.33
C ILE A 75 12.11 6.43 18.17
N THR A 76 12.87 7.35 17.56
CA THR A 76 14.00 8.04 18.20
C THR A 76 13.60 9.21 19.09
N SER A 77 12.44 9.84 18.86
CA SER A 77 11.98 10.97 19.67
C SER A 77 11.65 10.55 21.12
N LYS A 78 12.15 11.32 22.08
CA LYS A 78 11.78 11.20 23.50
C LYS A 78 10.32 11.58 23.74
N GLN A 79 9.83 12.56 22.98
CA GLN A 79 8.44 13.01 23.04
C GLN A 79 7.71 12.42 21.84
N LYS A 80 6.89 11.39 22.10
CA LYS A 80 6.05 10.79 21.07
C LYS A 80 4.98 11.78 20.65
N ASP A 81 4.63 11.72 19.38
CA ASP A 81 3.59 12.54 18.80
C ASP A 81 2.22 12.07 19.32
N PRO A 82 1.44 12.96 19.98
CA PRO A 82 0.17 12.57 20.58
C PRO A 82 -0.87 12.16 19.54
N ASP A 83 -0.72 12.59 18.28
CA ASP A 83 -1.63 12.20 17.19
C ASP A 83 -1.34 10.79 16.65
N VAL A 84 -0.16 10.22 16.95
CA VAL A 84 0.20 8.87 16.52
C VAL A 84 -0.35 7.84 17.48
N THR A 85 -1.61 7.47 17.23
CA THR A 85 -2.29 6.34 17.88
C THR A 85 -1.77 4.99 17.36
N ILE A 86 -2.08 3.90 18.10
CA ILE A 86 -1.80 2.53 17.66
C ILE A 86 -2.46 2.25 16.30
N THR A 87 -3.70 2.72 16.11
CA THR A 87 -4.46 2.56 14.86
C THR A 87 -3.74 3.25 13.69
N SER A 88 -3.32 4.50 13.85
CA SER A 88 -2.56 5.20 12.80
C SER A 88 -1.20 4.54 12.55
N GLY A 89 -0.52 4.01 13.59
CA GLY A 89 0.71 3.25 13.42
C GLY A 89 0.53 1.98 12.57
N PHE A 90 -0.57 1.27 12.78
CA PHE A 90 -0.93 0.09 11.98
C PHE A 90 -1.24 0.46 10.52
N VAL A 91 -2.02 1.52 10.30
CA VAL A 91 -2.34 2.02 8.96
C VAL A 91 -1.06 2.48 8.23
N LEU A 92 -0.20 3.27 8.89
CA LEU A 92 1.09 3.70 8.33
C LEU A 92 1.97 2.50 7.94
N SER A 93 1.98 1.45 8.77
CA SER A 93 2.72 0.22 8.48
C SER A 93 2.18 -0.48 7.23
N ILE A 94 0.86 -0.69 7.12
CA ILE A 94 0.24 -1.27 5.92
C ILE A 94 0.56 -0.44 4.67
N CYS A 95 0.49 0.88 4.76
CA CYS A 95 0.82 1.77 3.65
C CYS A 95 2.29 1.66 3.24
N PHE A 96 3.20 1.67 4.20
CA PHE A 96 4.63 1.49 3.96
C PHE A 96 4.92 0.17 3.22
N PHE A 97 4.32 -0.93 3.65
CA PHE A 97 4.48 -2.22 2.98
C PHE A 97 3.89 -2.23 1.58
N SER A 98 2.67 -1.71 1.43
CA SER A 98 2.00 -1.62 0.13
C SER A 98 2.82 -0.79 -0.87
N PHE A 99 3.42 0.31 -0.41
CA PHE A 99 4.27 1.14 -1.26
C PHE A 99 5.60 0.45 -1.59
N THR A 100 6.22 -0.24 -0.64
CA THR A 100 7.46 -1.01 -0.88
C THR A 100 7.24 -2.11 -1.92
N ILE A 101 6.13 -2.84 -1.82
CA ILE A 101 5.71 -3.82 -2.84
C ILE A 101 5.52 -3.11 -4.19
N GLY A 102 4.76 -2.02 -4.22
CA GLY A 102 4.54 -1.24 -5.44
C GLY A 102 5.84 -0.76 -6.11
N ILE A 103 6.83 -0.28 -5.33
CA ILE A 103 8.14 0.14 -5.81
C ILE A 103 8.92 -1.04 -6.39
N SER A 104 9.01 -2.15 -5.65
CA SER A 104 9.72 -3.36 -6.09
C SER A 104 9.18 -3.88 -7.43
N ILE A 105 7.85 -3.88 -7.57
CA ILE A 105 7.20 -4.28 -8.81
C ILE A 105 7.48 -3.25 -9.91
N SER A 106 7.32 -1.96 -9.64
CA SER A 106 7.57 -0.89 -10.62
C SER A 106 8.99 -0.98 -11.18
N ILE A 107 9.99 -1.13 -10.31
CA ILE A 107 11.40 -1.33 -10.67
C ILE A 107 11.56 -2.59 -11.52
N SER A 108 10.94 -3.70 -11.13
CA SER A 108 10.96 -4.95 -11.91
C SER A 108 10.38 -4.76 -13.32
N PHE A 109 9.28 -4.03 -13.47
CA PHE A 109 8.71 -3.71 -14.79
C PHE A 109 9.62 -2.80 -15.61
N ILE A 110 10.27 -1.80 -14.99
CA ILE A 110 11.19 -0.88 -15.67
C ILE A 110 12.38 -1.65 -16.24
N PHE A 111 13.03 -2.50 -15.44
CA PHE A 111 14.26 -3.18 -15.84
C PHE A 111 14.03 -4.50 -16.59
N LYS A 112 12.95 -5.23 -16.32
CA LYS A 112 12.68 -6.57 -16.87
C LYS A 112 11.51 -6.64 -17.86
N ARG A 113 11.07 -5.51 -18.43
CA ARG A 113 9.93 -5.47 -19.39
C ARG A 113 10.02 -6.47 -20.54
N ASN A 114 11.22 -6.69 -21.10
CA ASN A 114 11.41 -7.62 -22.23
C ASN A 114 11.20 -9.08 -21.79
N GLN A 115 11.73 -9.45 -20.62
CA GLN A 115 11.54 -10.78 -20.04
C GLN A 115 10.06 -11.01 -19.69
N LEU A 116 9.39 -10.01 -19.12
CA LEU A 116 7.95 -10.09 -18.83
C LEU A 116 7.12 -10.28 -20.10
N CYS A 117 7.42 -9.54 -21.18
CA CYS A 117 6.75 -9.74 -22.47
C CYS A 117 6.97 -11.15 -23.02
N LEU A 118 8.18 -11.71 -22.88
CA LEU A 118 8.49 -13.08 -23.29
C LEU A 118 7.71 -14.13 -22.47
N VAL A 119 7.66 -13.97 -21.15
CA VAL A 119 6.86 -14.85 -20.27
C VAL A 119 5.38 -14.80 -20.66
N LEU A 120 4.82 -13.61 -20.83
CA LEU A 120 3.42 -13.46 -21.23
C LEU A 120 3.15 -14.06 -22.62
N ARG A 121 4.07 -13.93 -23.58
CA ARG A 121 3.96 -14.58 -24.90
C ARG A 121 3.97 -16.09 -24.79
N ASN A 122 4.83 -16.66 -23.95
CA ASN A 122 4.89 -18.11 -23.74
C ASN A 122 3.62 -18.62 -23.06
N LEU A 123 3.06 -17.89 -22.09
CA LEU A 123 1.77 -18.22 -21.48
C LEU A 123 0.63 -18.20 -22.52
N LEU A 124 0.61 -17.23 -23.42
CA LEU A 124 -0.39 -17.20 -24.51
C LEU A 124 -0.24 -18.38 -25.48
N LYS A 125 0.99 -18.79 -25.80
CA LYS A 125 1.25 -19.96 -26.65
C LYS A 125 0.80 -21.25 -25.94
N LEU A 126 1.15 -21.40 -24.67
CA LEU A 126 0.78 -22.56 -23.85
C LEU A 126 -0.75 -22.69 -23.75
N LYS A 127 -1.47 -21.57 -23.56
CA LYS A 127 -2.93 -21.56 -23.59
C LYS A 127 -3.48 -22.12 -24.91
N ARG A 128 -2.94 -21.70 -26.06
CA ARG A 128 -3.40 -22.20 -27.37
C ARG A 128 -3.13 -23.69 -27.56
N ALA A 129 -2.04 -24.20 -26.98
CA ALA A 129 -1.67 -25.61 -27.05
C ALA A 129 -2.54 -26.49 -26.13
N MET A 130 -2.89 -26.02 -24.93
CA MET A 130 -3.73 -26.77 -23.99
C MET A 130 -5.21 -26.84 -24.39
N PHE A 131 -5.71 -25.85 -25.14
CA PHE A 131 -7.12 -25.76 -25.52
C PHE A 131 -7.31 -25.73 -27.06
N PRO A 132 -6.92 -26.79 -27.79
CA PRO A 132 -7.09 -26.87 -29.23
C PRO A 132 -8.56 -27.18 -29.56
N ARG A 133 -9.37 -26.13 -29.77
CA ARG A 133 -10.78 -26.18 -30.25
C ARG A 133 -11.82 -26.78 -29.29
N GLY A 134 -12.69 -25.90 -28.80
CA GLY A 134 -14.13 -26.17 -28.74
C GLY A 134 -14.64 -27.12 -27.66
N THR A 135 -13.82 -27.54 -26.70
CA THR A 135 -14.36 -28.26 -25.54
C THR A 135 -15.23 -27.30 -24.73
N LEU A 136 -16.53 -27.65 -24.64
CA LEU A 136 -17.61 -26.88 -24.03
C LEU A 136 -17.39 -26.58 -22.53
N LEU A 137 -16.34 -27.15 -21.94
CA LEU A 137 -15.86 -26.95 -20.57
C LEU A 137 -15.21 -25.56 -20.34
N GLU A 138 -15.43 -24.57 -21.22
CA GLU A 138 -14.89 -23.21 -21.08
C GLU A 138 -15.82 -22.24 -20.32
N HIS A 139 -17.07 -22.61 -20.03
CA HIS A 139 -18.07 -21.62 -19.60
C HIS A 139 -17.92 -21.13 -18.14
N PHE A 140 -17.39 -21.95 -17.24
CA PHE A 140 -17.14 -21.56 -15.86
C PHE A 140 -15.78 -22.05 -15.37
N ASN A 141 -14.80 -21.16 -15.45
CA ASN A 141 -13.50 -21.37 -14.81
C ASN A 141 -13.47 -20.56 -13.51
N VAL A 142 -13.35 -21.23 -12.37
CA VAL A 142 -13.23 -20.61 -11.04
C VAL A 142 -12.12 -19.56 -11.03
N LEU A 143 -11.01 -19.82 -11.74
CA LEU A 143 -9.92 -18.85 -11.91
C LEU A 143 -10.38 -17.57 -12.63
N GLY A 144 -11.25 -17.71 -13.62
CA GLY A 144 -11.79 -16.58 -14.36
C GLY A 144 -12.75 -15.75 -13.52
N LEU A 145 -13.60 -16.38 -12.71
CA LEU A 145 -14.44 -15.70 -11.72
C LEU A 145 -13.57 -14.95 -10.69
N TYR A 146 -12.54 -15.60 -10.15
CA TYR A 146 -11.59 -15.00 -9.22
C TYR A 146 -10.93 -13.75 -9.81
N LEU A 147 -10.43 -13.83 -11.05
CA LEU A 147 -9.81 -12.69 -11.74
C LEU A 147 -10.81 -11.55 -12.00
N HIS A 148 -12.08 -11.85 -12.28
CA HIS A 148 -13.12 -10.83 -12.39
C HIS A 148 -13.44 -10.18 -11.03
N GLY A 149 -13.49 -10.96 -9.96
CA GLY A 149 -13.65 -10.43 -8.60
C GLY A 149 -12.49 -9.52 -8.20
N LEU A 150 -11.25 -9.87 -8.58
CA LEU A 150 -10.09 -9.00 -8.41
C LEU A 150 -10.26 -7.68 -9.15
N LEU A 151 -10.80 -7.66 -10.37
CA LEU A 151 -11.06 -6.42 -11.12
C LEU A 151 -11.99 -5.49 -10.36
N ILE A 152 -13.07 -6.02 -9.78
CA ILE A 152 -14.01 -5.25 -8.96
C ILE A 152 -13.28 -4.70 -7.73
N SER A 153 -12.54 -5.56 -7.02
CA SER A 153 -11.74 -5.17 -5.85
C SER A 153 -10.76 -4.04 -6.17
N ILE A 154 -10.12 -4.09 -7.33
CA ILE A 154 -9.19 -3.07 -7.83
C ILE A 154 -9.90 -1.73 -8.07
N ILE A 155 -11.07 -1.77 -8.71
CA ILE A 155 -11.85 -0.55 -8.94
C ILE A 155 -12.31 0.05 -7.61
N THR A 156 -12.86 -0.77 -6.71
CA THR A 156 -13.35 -0.29 -5.41
C THR A 156 -12.21 0.24 -4.52
N SER A 157 -11.05 -0.43 -4.53
CA SER A 157 -9.87 -0.01 -3.76
C SER A 157 -9.18 1.23 -4.32
N CYS A 158 -9.36 1.57 -5.60
CA CYS A 158 -8.94 2.86 -6.15
C CYS A 158 -9.85 4.02 -5.70
N LEU A 159 -11.12 3.75 -5.42
CA LEU A 159 -12.10 4.78 -5.03
C LEU A 159 -12.12 5.04 -3.52
N ALA A 160 -11.92 4.00 -2.70
CA ALA A 160 -11.93 4.16 -1.24
C ALA A 160 -10.95 5.24 -0.72
N PRO A 161 -9.71 5.37 -1.21
CA PRO A 161 -8.76 6.39 -0.77
C PRO A 161 -9.22 7.84 -1.00
N LEU A 162 -10.15 8.09 -1.94
CA LEU A 162 -10.71 9.43 -2.14
C LEU A 162 -11.49 9.92 -0.91
N ILE A 163 -12.14 8.99 -0.23
CA ILE A 163 -13.05 9.25 0.90
C ILE A 163 -12.27 9.26 2.23
N VAL A 164 -11.16 8.53 2.31
CA VAL A 164 -10.39 8.33 3.54
C VAL A 164 -9.95 9.66 4.19
N PRO A 165 -9.35 10.64 3.49
CA PRO A 165 -8.97 11.92 4.11
C PRO A 165 -10.16 12.77 4.59
N VAL A 166 -11.37 12.53 4.05
CA VAL A 166 -12.59 13.25 4.44
C VAL A 166 -13.21 12.62 5.69
N VAL A 167 -13.25 11.30 5.76
CA VAL A 167 -13.93 10.57 6.85
C VAL A 167 -12.99 10.26 8.02
N LEU A 168 -11.71 10.03 7.75
CA LEU A 168 -10.71 9.55 8.70
C LEU A 168 -9.45 10.44 8.68
N ASP A 169 -9.67 11.75 8.87
CA ASP A 169 -8.67 12.81 8.70
C ASP A 169 -7.36 12.58 9.47
N LYS A 170 -7.41 12.04 10.70
CA LYS A 170 -6.23 11.79 11.56
C LYS A 170 -5.56 10.44 11.37
N ILE A 171 -6.24 9.49 10.71
CA ILE A 171 -5.72 8.14 10.50
C ILE A 171 -5.00 8.03 9.15
N ASP A 172 -5.41 8.84 8.18
CA ASP A 172 -4.81 8.89 6.87
C ASP A 172 -3.30 9.27 6.92
N PRO A 173 -2.42 8.50 6.24
CA PRO A 173 -0.98 8.78 6.23
C PRO A 173 -0.59 10.18 5.78
N THR A 174 -1.35 10.76 4.85
CA THR A 174 -1.05 12.09 4.30
C THR A 174 -1.37 13.21 5.30
N TYR A 175 -2.16 12.95 6.35
CA TYR A 175 -2.33 13.88 7.49
C TYR A 175 -0.98 14.34 8.02
N PHE A 176 -0.10 13.38 8.32
CA PHE A 176 1.20 13.63 8.91
C PHE A 176 2.13 14.40 7.95
N TRP A 177 1.88 14.33 6.65
CA TRP A 177 2.65 15.07 5.65
C TRP A 177 2.20 16.53 5.60
N PHE A 178 0.88 16.77 5.64
CA PHE A 178 0.32 18.10 5.40
C PHE A 178 0.01 18.92 6.66
N ARG A 179 0.04 18.33 7.86
CA ARG A 179 -0.35 19.03 9.10
C ARG A 179 0.47 20.28 9.40
N ASN A 180 1.76 20.29 9.07
CA ASN A 180 2.66 21.42 9.35
C ASN A 180 2.55 22.57 8.33
N PHE A 181 1.74 22.42 7.26
CA PHE A 181 1.62 23.45 6.22
C PHE A 181 0.48 24.41 6.53
N GLU A 182 0.70 25.42 7.37
CA GLU A 182 -0.34 26.37 7.79
C GLU A 182 -0.90 27.25 6.65
N CYS A 183 -0.15 27.40 5.54
CA CYS A 183 -0.50 28.27 4.41
C CYS A 183 -1.79 27.84 3.65
N PHE A 184 -2.20 26.57 3.74
CA PHE A 184 -3.33 26.06 2.95
C PHE A 184 -4.65 26.06 3.73
N CYS A 185 -5.75 26.44 3.05
CA CYS A 185 -7.11 26.25 3.56
C CYS A 185 -7.38 24.75 3.85
N PRO A 186 -8.09 24.40 4.95
CA PRO A 186 -8.38 23.00 5.30
C PRO A 186 -9.00 22.19 4.17
N VAL A 187 -9.96 22.76 3.43
CA VAL A 187 -10.61 22.08 2.30
C VAL A 187 -9.60 21.75 1.20
N PHE A 188 -8.72 22.71 0.88
CA PHE A 188 -7.69 22.51 -0.14
C PHE A 188 -6.68 21.43 0.28
N LYS A 189 -6.28 21.40 1.56
CA LYS A 189 -5.45 20.30 2.10
C LYS A 189 -6.12 18.95 1.89
N THR A 190 -7.40 18.82 2.25
CA THR A 190 -8.13 17.56 2.11
C THR A 190 -8.23 17.13 0.65
N VAL A 191 -8.48 18.05 -0.29
CA VAL A 191 -8.49 17.75 -1.74
C VAL A 191 -7.13 17.26 -2.21
N ILE A 192 -6.03 17.95 -1.87
CA ILE A 192 -4.66 17.51 -2.23
C ILE A 192 -4.39 16.11 -1.67
N ARG A 193 -4.72 15.89 -0.41
CA ARG A 193 -4.54 14.61 0.29
C ARG A 193 -5.30 13.49 -0.42
N SER A 194 -6.58 13.68 -0.73
CA SER A 194 -7.42 12.72 -1.45
C SER A 194 -6.88 12.41 -2.85
N VAL A 195 -6.44 13.42 -3.61
CA VAL A 195 -5.84 13.19 -4.93
C VAL A 195 -4.53 12.42 -4.81
N LEU A 196 -3.66 12.83 -3.88
CA LEU A 196 -2.34 12.21 -3.70
C LEU A 196 -2.45 10.75 -3.30
N ILE A 197 -3.24 10.42 -2.28
CA ILE A 197 -3.42 9.04 -1.83
C ILE A 197 -4.06 8.18 -2.93
N SER A 198 -4.99 8.73 -3.70
CA SER A 198 -5.63 8.02 -4.81
C SER A 198 -4.64 7.73 -5.95
N LEU A 199 -3.75 8.67 -6.28
CA LEU A 199 -2.68 8.44 -7.26
C LEU A 199 -1.70 7.37 -6.78
N LEU A 200 -1.31 7.40 -5.51
CA LEU A 200 -0.41 6.40 -4.91
C LEU A 200 -1.05 5.01 -4.91
N CYS A 201 -2.30 4.89 -4.45
CA CYS A 201 -3.05 3.63 -4.43
C CYS A 201 -3.30 3.12 -5.85
N MET A 202 -3.72 3.98 -6.78
CA MET A 202 -3.89 3.58 -8.18
C MET A 202 -2.59 3.05 -8.77
N HIS A 203 -1.46 3.70 -8.48
CA HIS A 203 -0.15 3.26 -8.95
C HIS A 203 0.21 1.88 -8.39
N THR A 204 0.08 1.65 -7.08
CA THR A 204 0.40 0.35 -6.45
C THR A 204 -0.52 -0.77 -6.93
N ILE A 205 -1.82 -0.51 -6.99
CA ILE A 205 -2.82 -1.50 -7.41
C ILE A 205 -2.59 -1.91 -8.85
N LYS A 206 -2.28 -0.97 -9.75
CA LYS A 206 -2.05 -1.27 -11.17
C LYS A 206 -0.97 -2.32 -11.38
N PHE A 207 0.09 -2.29 -10.58
CA PHE A 207 1.18 -3.28 -10.66
C PHE A 207 0.82 -4.65 -10.12
N ALA A 208 -0.02 -4.71 -9.07
CA ALA A 208 -0.52 -5.97 -8.55
C ALA A 208 -1.34 -6.75 -9.60
N THR A 209 -1.95 -6.06 -10.57
CA THR A 209 -2.82 -6.69 -11.59
C THR A 209 -2.08 -7.42 -12.71
N VAL A 210 -0.83 -7.03 -13.00
CA VAL A 210 -0.06 -7.56 -14.15
C VAL A 210 0.83 -8.74 -13.72
N ILE A 211 0.81 -9.06 -12.43
CA ILE A 211 1.68 -10.03 -11.81
C ILE A 211 1.15 -11.47 -12.02
N PRO A 212 1.98 -12.39 -12.54
CA PRO A 212 1.67 -13.81 -12.55
C PRO A 212 1.52 -14.38 -11.12
N PRO A 213 0.69 -15.42 -10.90
CA PRO A 213 0.48 -16.04 -9.59
C PRO A 213 1.74 -16.37 -8.74
N PRO A 214 2.91 -16.75 -9.30
CA PRO A 214 4.14 -16.90 -8.52
C PRO A 214 4.59 -15.63 -7.77
N LEU A 215 4.29 -14.45 -8.29
CA LEU A 215 4.57 -13.17 -7.65
C LEU A 215 3.42 -12.78 -6.69
N THR A 216 2.21 -13.33 -6.84
CA THR A 216 1.20 -13.29 -5.76
C THR A 216 1.62 -14.14 -4.57
N LEU A 217 2.32 -15.26 -4.77
CA LEU A 217 2.94 -16.02 -3.68
C LEU A 217 3.97 -15.16 -2.95
N VAL A 218 4.80 -14.39 -3.66
CA VAL A 218 5.73 -13.42 -3.04
C VAL A 218 4.96 -12.34 -2.27
N CYS A 219 3.82 -11.85 -2.78
CA CYS A 219 2.96 -10.91 -2.05
C CYS A 219 2.34 -11.55 -0.80
N VAL A 220 1.93 -12.81 -0.85
CA VAL A 220 1.38 -13.56 0.31
C VAL A 220 2.45 -13.84 1.34
N VAL A 221 3.65 -14.27 0.92
CA VAL A 221 4.78 -14.52 1.81
C VAL A 221 5.23 -13.22 2.47
N SER A 222 5.34 -12.13 1.71
CA SER A 222 5.64 -10.81 2.30
C SER A 222 4.54 -10.34 3.25
N ALA A 223 3.26 -10.48 2.91
CA ALA A 223 2.14 -10.19 3.82
C ALA A 223 2.18 -11.04 5.10
N ALA A 224 2.53 -12.33 5.00
CA ALA A 224 2.69 -13.21 6.16
C ALA A 224 3.88 -12.80 7.03
N SER A 225 5.03 -12.46 6.43
CA SER A 225 6.18 -11.90 7.15
C SER A 225 5.83 -10.59 7.84
N ILE A 226 4.96 -9.77 7.23
CA ILE A 226 4.47 -8.50 7.79
C ILE A 226 3.59 -8.72 9.01
N VAL A 227 2.61 -9.64 8.93
CA VAL A 227 1.79 -10.00 10.08
C VAL A 227 2.66 -10.56 11.20
N GLY A 228 3.63 -11.40 10.86
CA GLY A 228 4.63 -11.90 11.80
C GLY A 228 5.42 -10.78 12.47
N MET A 229 5.91 -9.81 11.69
CA MET A 229 6.63 -8.64 12.22
C MET A 229 5.72 -7.77 13.08
N GLY A 230 4.47 -7.51 12.70
CA GLY A 230 3.53 -6.74 13.51
C GLY A 230 3.25 -7.45 14.85
N HIS A 231 3.03 -8.76 14.82
CA HIS A 231 2.80 -9.57 16.00
C HIS A 231 4.04 -9.64 16.93
N TRP A 232 5.25 -9.44 16.39
CA TRP A 232 6.48 -9.38 17.17
C TRP A 232 6.82 -7.96 17.66
N MET A 233 6.65 -6.96 16.80
CA MET A 233 6.95 -5.57 17.10
C MET A 233 5.96 -4.98 18.11
N LEU A 234 4.67 -5.33 18.03
CA LEU A 234 3.65 -4.80 18.95
C LEU A 234 3.93 -5.15 20.43
N PRO A 235 4.23 -6.42 20.80
CA PRO A 235 4.67 -6.76 22.15
C PRO A 235 5.95 -6.03 22.55
N LEU A 236 6.89 -5.87 21.62
CA LEU A 236 8.17 -5.21 21.89
C LEU A 236 7.94 -3.71 22.19
N PHE A 237 7.08 -3.05 21.43
CA PHE A 237 6.64 -1.68 21.71
C PHE A 237 5.86 -1.58 23.02
N ALA A 238 4.96 -2.52 23.30
CA ALA A 238 4.22 -2.54 24.56
C ALA A 238 5.18 -2.67 25.76
N ASN A 239 6.17 -3.56 25.66
CA ASN A 239 7.13 -3.81 26.72
C ASN A 239 8.07 -2.62 26.95
N VAL A 240 8.56 -1.99 25.87
CA VAL A 240 9.35 -0.74 25.99
C VAL A 240 8.52 0.36 26.67
N ASN A 241 7.23 0.42 26.38
CA ASN A 241 6.36 1.45 26.96
C ASN A 241 6.11 1.20 28.46
N THR A 242 5.90 -0.06 28.87
CA THR A 242 5.74 -0.42 30.29
C THR A 242 7.02 -0.20 31.08
N GLU A 243 8.16 -0.66 30.58
CA GLU A 243 9.48 -0.45 31.18
C GLU A 243 9.82 1.04 31.32
N SER A 244 9.45 1.87 30.32
CA SER A 244 9.67 3.31 30.41
C SER A 244 8.88 3.97 31.55
N LYS A 245 7.65 3.50 31.82
CA LYS A 245 6.81 4.02 32.92
C LYS A 245 7.40 3.63 34.27
N GLU A 246 7.88 2.39 34.41
CA GLU A 246 8.54 1.91 35.63
C GLU A 246 9.83 2.71 35.90
N PHE A 247 10.64 2.91 34.87
CA PHE A 247 11.86 3.71 34.98
C PHE A 247 11.58 5.15 35.43
N LEU A 248 10.56 5.80 34.85
CA LEU A 248 10.14 7.14 35.27
C LEU A 248 9.62 7.17 36.71
N LYS A 249 8.89 6.13 37.14
CA LYS A 249 8.41 5.99 38.53
C LYS A 249 9.59 5.85 39.50
N CYS A 250 10.54 4.96 39.22
CA CYS A 250 11.75 4.78 40.01
C CYS A 250 12.62 6.04 40.08
N ARG A 251 12.75 6.77 38.97
CA ARG A 251 13.47 8.05 38.93
C ARG A 251 12.79 9.10 39.82
N ASN A 252 11.47 9.22 39.76
CA ASN A 252 10.73 10.17 40.59
C ASN A 252 10.82 9.83 42.09
N VAL A 253 10.83 8.54 42.45
CA VAL A 253 11.05 8.10 43.84
C VAL A 253 12.46 8.47 44.32
N LYS A 254 13.51 8.22 43.52
CA LYS A 254 14.89 8.58 43.87
C LYS A 254 15.12 10.09 44.00
N ILE A 255 14.48 10.90 43.14
CA ILE A 255 14.58 12.37 43.22
C ILE A 255 13.91 12.88 44.51
N LYS A 256 12.72 12.34 44.86
CA LYS A 256 12.04 12.70 46.11
C LYS A 256 12.83 12.24 47.34
N SER A 257 13.44 11.05 47.32
CA SER A 257 14.24 10.59 48.46
C SER A 257 15.54 11.38 48.64
N ALA A 258 16.20 11.79 47.56
CA ALA A 258 17.40 12.63 47.62
C ALA A 258 17.09 14.06 48.11
N LEU A 259 15.96 14.64 47.69
CA LEU A 259 15.47 15.93 48.21
C LEU A 259 15.03 15.82 49.67
N GLY A 260 14.35 14.74 50.05
CA GLY A 260 13.97 14.45 51.44
C GLY A 260 15.19 14.25 52.36
N LEU A 261 16.23 13.57 51.90
CA LEU A 261 17.49 13.42 52.65
C LEU A 261 18.24 14.74 52.80
N ARG A 262 18.17 15.64 51.81
CA ARG A 262 18.77 16.99 51.92
C ARG A 262 17.98 17.89 52.85
N GLN A 263 16.65 17.79 52.89
CA GLN A 263 15.82 18.52 53.87
C GLN A 263 16.04 18.00 55.30
N LEU A 264 16.21 16.68 55.49
CA LEU A 264 16.50 16.11 56.82
C LEU A 264 17.91 16.46 57.32
N LYS A 265 18.89 16.64 56.43
CA LYS A 265 20.24 17.09 56.82
C LYS A 265 20.30 18.56 57.26
N GLY A 266 19.28 19.36 56.93
CA GLY A 266 19.16 20.76 57.35
C GLY A 266 18.52 20.97 58.72
N CYS A 267 17.86 19.97 59.30
CA CYS A 267 17.18 20.08 60.60
C CYS A 267 17.99 19.53 61.79
N GLY A 268 19.31 19.35 61.63
CA GLY A 268 20.19 18.78 62.65
C GLY A 268 20.49 19.65 63.88
N GLU A 269 20.07 20.93 63.89
CA GLU A 269 20.37 21.86 65.00
C GLU A 269 19.22 22.13 65.99
N LEU A 270 18.04 21.53 65.81
CA LEU A 270 16.99 21.59 66.83
C LEU A 270 17.06 20.36 67.75
N ARG A 271 18.15 20.28 68.54
CA ARG A 271 18.20 19.49 69.77
C ARG A 271 17.87 20.44 70.93
N ILE A 272 16.68 20.29 71.48
CA ILE A 272 16.32 20.76 72.83
C ILE A 272 16.63 19.62 73.79
#